data_AF-A0A2S9Y116-F1
#
_entry.id   AF-A0A2S9Y116-F1
#
_cell.length_a   1.000
_cell.length_b   1.000
_cell.length_c   1.000
_cell.angle_alpha   90.00
_cell.angle_beta   90.00
_cell.angle_gamma   90.00
#
_symmetry.space_group_name_H-M   'P 1'
#
loop_
_entity.id
_entity.type
_entity.pdbx_description
1 polymer ?
#
loop_
_entity_poly.entity_id
_entity_poly.type
_entity_poly.pdbx_seq_one_letter_code
_entity_poly.pdbx_strand_id
1 'polypeptide(L)'
;MKRAGPWSRPLCVWAGPRSWSTFCAHVSDVPRTHSAANAGRSPAAIVLVGLLGLAGMVYLIWPKRPAVEHTVASEAGSAWELRADKAVLSGSTMGTSFTVVLAGEGLERAGLEQLQAEIDAELASVNAQMSTYLDDSELSRFNAAGAGAAVEVSADLLEVVALARQVNERSGGAFDVTVGPLVDAWGFGPGQADPSERRELSDAQIDELRAVVGDARLELDLDGLTLKKPVDGLHVDLSAIAKGHGCDRVAALVDAAGHEHYMIEIGGEVRVKGLNPGGDPWRVGIERPTADGAGSRAVQAIVRVSDVAVATSGDYRNYWERDGVRYSHTIDPRSGRPIDHRLASVTVVHPESAALADAWATALNVLGPDEGLALAEQIGLAAYFLVRTDEGFEVRATAPFARYSDSK
;
A
#
# COMPACT_ATOMS: atom_id res chain seq x y z
N MET A 1 -4.66 -30.16 57.53
CA MET A 1 -4.44 -31.47 58.17
C MET A 1 -3.74 -32.40 57.16
N LYS A 2 -2.58 -32.98 57.56
CA LYS A 2 -1.90 -34.25 57.19
C LYS A 2 -2.40 -35.03 55.94
N ARG A 3 -1.62 -35.74 55.09
CA ARG A 3 -0.19 -36.16 55.00
C ARG A 3 0.05 -36.89 53.65
N ALA A 4 1.26 -36.75 53.08
CA ALA A 4 2.19 -37.71 52.42
C ALA A 4 1.81 -38.68 51.22
N GLY A 5 2.78 -38.84 50.27
CA GLY A 5 2.83 -39.68 49.04
C GLY A 5 3.01 -41.21 49.22
N PRO A 6 3.51 -42.04 48.24
CA PRO A 6 4.74 -41.85 47.42
C PRO A 6 4.79 -42.38 45.93
N TRP A 7 5.79 -41.90 45.16
CA TRP A 7 6.71 -42.51 44.14
C TRP A 7 6.31 -43.62 43.14
N SER A 8 6.63 -43.43 41.83
CA SER A 8 7.62 -44.23 41.05
C SER A 8 7.78 -43.80 39.56
N ARG A 9 9.01 -43.63 39.08
CA ARG A 9 9.46 -43.47 37.67
C ARG A 9 9.73 -44.84 37.01
N PRO A 10 9.99 -44.89 35.68
CA PRO A 10 11.37 -45.21 35.27
C PRO A 10 11.94 -44.37 34.10
N LEU A 11 13.28 -44.34 34.05
CA LEU A 11 14.16 -43.90 32.95
C LEU A 11 14.61 -45.12 32.11
N CYS A 12 14.90 -44.92 30.80
CA CYS A 12 16.04 -45.46 30.01
C CYS A 12 15.91 -44.91 28.55
N VAL A 13 16.81 -44.07 28.02
CA VAL A 13 18.17 -44.26 27.42
C VAL A 13 18.20 -44.75 25.95
N TRP A 14 18.50 -43.79 25.05
CA TRP A 14 19.45 -43.76 23.91
C TRP A 14 19.74 -44.98 23.00
N ALA A 15 19.60 -44.81 21.67
CA ALA A 15 20.57 -45.11 20.60
C ALA A 15 20.02 -44.72 19.19
N GLY A 16 20.78 -43.98 18.37
CA GLY A 16 20.46 -43.64 16.95
C GLY A 16 20.73 -44.80 15.98
N PRO A 17 21.15 -44.58 14.70
CA PRO A 17 21.06 -43.42 13.78
C PRO A 17 20.56 -43.83 12.35
N ARG A 18 20.73 -42.94 11.35
CA ARG A 18 20.76 -43.17 9.86
C ARG A 18 19.39 -43.25 9.14
N SER A 19 18.99 -42.32 8.24
CA SER A 19 19.54 -41.77 6.98
C SER A 19 19.07 -42.51 5.71
N TRP A 20 18.82 -41.73 4.64
CA TRP A 20 18.65 -42.07 3.21
C TRP A 20 17.24 -42.44 2.69
N SER A 21 16.55 -41.41 2.20
CA SER A 21 16.26 -41.14 0.78
C SER A 21 15.79 -42.26 -0.18
N THR A 22 14.78 -41.86 -0.96
CA THR A 22 14.50 -42.21 -2.37
C THR A 22 13.81 -43.55 -2.66
N PHE A 23 12.56 -43.50 -3.14
CA PHE A 23 12.24 -44.08 -4.46
C PHE A 23 10.96 -43.52 -5.07
N CYS A 24 11.04 -43.28 -6.38
CA CYS A 24 10.02 -42.82 -7.31
C CYS A 24 9.02 -43.93 -7.70
N ALA A 25 7.83 -43.53 -8.16
CA ALA A 25 7.17 -43.93 -9.43
C ALA A 25 5.63 -43.82 -9.27
N HIS A 26 4.92 -42.91 -9.94
CA HIS A 26 4.48 -42.86 -11.36
C HIS A 26 3.35 -43.85 -11.73
N VAL A 27 2.37 -43.30 -12.48
CA VAL A 27 1.44 -43.93 -13.47
C VAL A 27 -0.03 -44.18 -13.05
N SER A 28 -0.87 -43.20 -13.44
CA SER A 28 -1.99 -43.30 -14.42
C SER A 28 -3.43 -43.68 -14.05
N ASP A 29 -4.32 -42.72 -14.40
CA ASP A 29 -5.61 -42.78 -15.12
C ASP A 29 -6.77 -43.76 -14.77
N VAL A 30 -7.84 -43.19 -14.16
CA VAL A 30 -9.26 -42.98 -14.64
C VAL A 30 -9.93 -44.14 -15.43
N PRO A 31 -11.21 -44.60 -15.16
CA PRO A 31 -12.44 -43.79 -15.43
C PRO A 31 -13.79 -44.06 -14.69
N ARG A 32 -14.66 -43.00 -14.70
CA ARG A 32 -16.15 -42.92 -14.83
C ARG A 32 -17.04 -43.68 -13.80
N THR A 33 -18.22 -43.26 -13.32
CA THR A 33 -19.24 -42.21 -13.53
C THR A 33 -20.27 -42.36 -12.40
N HIS A 34 -20.90 -41.29 -11.88
CA HIS A 34 -22.36 -41.22 -11.66
C HIS A 34 -22.83 -39.81 -11.21
N SER A 35 -23.98 -39.44 -11.77
CA SER A 35 -24.79 -38.22 -11.58
C SER A 35 -25.46 -38.16 -10.21
N ALA A 36 -25.56 -36.97 -9.60
CA ALA A 36 -26.80 -36.43 -9.04
C ALA A 36 -26.64 -34.97 -8.61
N ALA A 37 -27.73 -34.22 -8.77
CA ALA A 37 -27.90 -32.80 -8.58
C ALA A 37 -27.47 -32.25 -7.20
N ASN A 38 -26.89 -31.04 -7.21
CA ASN A 38 -27.18 -30.06 -6.17
C ASN A 38 -27.07 -28.65 -6.77
N ALA A 39 -28.22 -28.04 -7.02
CA ALA A 39 -28.35 -26.62 -7.25
C ALA A 39 -28.24 -25.93 -5.88
N GLY A 40 -27.28 -25.01 -5.72
CA GLY A 40 -27.18 -24.21 -4.51
C GLY A 40 -25.80 -23.62 -4.29
N ARG A 41 -25.65 -22.34 -4.66
CA ARG A 41 -24.52 -21.43 -4.38
C ARG A 41 -23.16 -21.84 -4.95
N SER A 42 -22.79 -21.21 -6.07
CA SER A 42 -21.42 -21.22 -6.58
C SER A 42 -20.48 -20.48 -5.60
N PRO A 43 -19.34 -21.07 -5.20
CA PRO A 43 -18.31 -20.34 -4.48
C PRO A 43 -17.63 -19.35 -5.43
N ALA A 44 -17.42 -18.11 -4.97
CA ALA A 44 -16.62 -17.11 -5.69
C ALA A 44 -15.19 -17.65 -5.89
N ALA A 45 -14.63 -17.44 -7.08
CA ALA A 45 -13.25 -17.83 -7.39
C ALA A 45 -12.35 -16.59 -7.33
N ILE A 46 -11.31 -16.66 -6.51
CA ILE A 46 -10.23 -15.67 -6.47
C ILE A 46 -9.36 -15.91 -7.71
N VAL A 47 -9.25 -14.93 -8.62
CA VAL A 47 -8.44 -15.04 -9.83
C VAL A 47 -7.20 -14.16 -9.69
N LEU A 48 -6.02 -14.78 -9.64
CA LEU A 48 -4.73 -14.10 -9.78
C LEU A 48 -4.54 -13.67 -11.25
N VAL A 49 -4.19 -12.40 -11.46
CA VAL A 49 -3.51 -11.95 -12.68
C VAL A 49 -2.06 -11.73 -12.29
N GLY A 50 -1.16 -12.62 -12.73
CA GLY A 50 0.26 -12.55 -12.41
C GLY A 50 1.10 -12.45 -13.67
N LEU A 51 1.99 -11.45 -13.71
CA LEU A 51 3.31 -11.55 -14.34
C LEU A 51 4.34 -11.00 -13.35
N LEU A 52 5.49 -11.67 -13.32
CA LEU A 52 6.51 -11.63 -12.27
C LEU A 52 7.07 -10.22 -12.01
N GLY A 53 6.86 -9.72 -10.79
CA GLY A 53 7.52 -8.54 -10.24
C GLY A 53 7.02 -8.29 -8.81
N LEU A 54 7.93 -8.06 -7.86
CA LEU A 54 7.64 -7.80 -6.45
C LEU A 54 6.92 -6.45 -6.28
N ALA A 55 5.58 -6.40 -6.40
CA ALA A 55 4.78 -5.27 -5.91
C ALA A 55 3.31 -5.65 -5.66
N GLY A 56 2.58 -4.78 -4.95
CA GLY A 56 1.25 -5.00 -4.38
C GLY A 56 0.21 -5.54 -5.37
N MET A 57 -0.72 -6.36 -4.85
CA MET A 57 -1.76 -6.98 -5.67
C MET A 57 -3.07 -6.94 -4.89
N VAL A 58 -3.94 -5.98 -5.21
CA VAL A 58 -5.30 -5.95 -4.67
C VAL A 58 -6.11 -7.11 -5.26
N TYR A 59 -6.78 -7.90 -4.42
CA TYR A 59 -7.62 -9.00 -4.89
C TYR A 59 -8.98 -8.49 -5.35
N LEU A 60 -9.18 -8.55 -6.65
CA LEU A 60 -10.48 -8.43 -7.28
C LEU A 60 -11.19 -9.78 -7.24
N ILE A 61 -12.29 -9.89 -6.49
CA ILE A 61 -13.07 -11.12 -6.35
C ILE A 61 -14.28 -11.07 -7.31
N TRP A 62 -14.32 -11.94 -8.34
CA TRP A 62 -15.40 -11.97 -9.34
C TRP A 62 -16.00 -13.39 -9.59
N PRO A 63 -17.27 -13.49 -10.03
CA PRO A 63 -17.82 -14.69 -10.67
C PRO A 63 -17.10 -15.08 -11.99
N LYS A 64 -17.25 -16.34 -12.43
CA LYS A 64 -16.51 -16.97 -13.54
C LYS A 64 -16.50 -16.16 -14.86
N ARG A 65 -15.34 -16.22 -15.54
CA ARG A 65 -14.95 -15.54 -16.80
C ARG A 65 -15.93 -15.78 -17.97
N PRO A 66 -16.50 -14.74 -18.59
CA PRO A 66 -16.85 -14.76 -20.01
C PRO A 66 -15.59 -14.59 -20.89
N ALA A 67 -15.70 -14.88 -22.18
CA ALA A 67 -14.58 -14.87 -23.13
C ALA A 67 -13.93 -13.48 -23.24
N VAL A 68 -12.59 -13.44 -23.32
CA VAL A 68 -11.83 -12.22 -23.62
C VAL A 68 -11.98 -11.93 -25.10
N GLU A 69 -12.37 -10.70 -25.46
CA GLU A 69 -12.54 -10.33 -26.87
C GLU A 69 -11.20 -9.92 -27.48
N HIS A 70 -10.40 -9.13 -26.77
CA HIS A 70 -9.09 -8.64 -27.23
C HIS A 70 -8.11 -8.42 -26.08
N THR A 71 -6.82 -8.69 -26.33
CA THR A 71 -5.68 -8.35 -25.46
C THR A 71 -4.58 -7.74 -26.32
N VAL A 72 -4.06 -6.58 -25.92
CA VAL A 72 -2.91 -5.93 -26.55
C VAL A 72 -1.88 -5.62 -25.48
N ALA A 73 -0.63 -6.06 -25.68
CA ALA A 73 0.52 -5.71 -24.85
C ALA A 73 1.43 -4.77 -25.64
N SER A 74 1.90 -3.70 -25.00
CA SER A 74 2.89 -2.77 -25.54
C SER A 74 4.32 -3.21 -25.19
N GLU A 75 5.30 -2.71 -25.93
CA GLU A 75 6.73 -2.93 -25.63
C GLU A 75 7.15 -2.28 -24.29
N ALA A 76 6.36 -1.33 -23.77
CA ALA A 76 6.60 -0.64 -22.50
C ALA A 76 6.03 -1.39 -21.27
N GLY A 77 5.48 -2.60 -21.45
CA GLY A 77 4.91 -3.39 -20.36
C GLY A 77 3.52 -2.93 -19.92
N SER A 78 2.89 -2.01 -20.65
CA SER A 78 1.47 -1.68 -20.51
C SER A 78 0.60 -2.59 -21.37
N ALA A 79 -0.61 -2.88 -20.91
CA ALA A 79 -1.53 -3.76 -21.61
C ALA A 79 -2.98 -3.42 -21.27
N TRP A 80 -3.87 -3.65 -22.24
CA TRP A 80 -5.30 -3.56 -22.00
C TRP A 80 -6.06 -4.80 -22.50
N GLU A 81 -7.15 -5.10 -21.81
CA GLU A 81 -8.12 -6.14 -22.13
C GLU A 81 -9.51 -5.52 -22.30
N LEU A 82 -10.24 -5.90 -23.36
CA LEU A 82 -11.63 -5.51 -23.58
C LEU A 82 -12.55 -6.74 -23.47
N ARG A 83 -13.70 -6.54 -22.82
CA ARG A 83 -14.81 -7.47 -22.69
C ARG A 83 -16.12 -6.72 -22.88
N ALA A 84 -17.20 -7.47 -23.13
CA ALA A 84 -18.52 -6.89 -23.36
C ALA A 84 -19.00 -5.89 -22.30
N ASP A 85 -18.66 -6.10 -21.02
CA ASP A 85 -19.13 -5.32 -19.87
C ASP A 85 -18.05 -4.46 -19.19
N LYS A 86 -16.79 -4.53 -19.66
CA LYS A 86 -15.67 -3.81 -19.05
C LYS A 86 -14.40 -3.77 -19.90
N ALA A 87 -13.54 -2.82 -19.58
CA ALA A 87 -12.14 -2.81 -19.99
C ALA A 87 -11.21 -2.81 -18.77
N VAL A 88 -10.01 -3.37 -18.94
CA VAL A 88 -8.93 -3.34 -17.94
C VAL A 88 -7.68 -2.80 -18.62
N LEU A 89 -7.15 -1.70 -18.13
CA LEU A 89 -5.88 -1.09 -18.52
C LEU A 89 -4.87 -1.35 -17.41
N SER A 90 -3.63 -1.61 -17.75
CA SER A 90 -2.60 -1.98 -16.76
C SER A 90 -1.20 -1.63 -17.25
N GLY A 91 -0.28 -1.50 -16.31
CA GLY A 91 1.12 -1.19 -16.63
C GLY A 91 1.97 -1.08 -15.36
N SER A 92 3.17 -0.54 -15.51
CA SER A 92 4.13 -0.32 -14.41
C SER A 92 4.37 1.17 -14.20
N THR A 93 4.50 1.59 -12.94
CA THR A 93 4.85 2.96 -12.55
C THR A 93 5.39 2.99 -11.12
N MET A 94 6.22 3.98 -10.76
CA MET A 94 6.66 4.22 -9.37
C MET A 94 7.21 2.99 -8.64
N GLY A 95 7.93 2.10 -9.35
CA GLY A 95 8.45 0.85 -8.79
C GLY A 95 7.38 -0.22 -8.47
N THR A 96 6.16 -0.05 -8.97
CA THR A 96 5.00 -0.93 -8.80
C THR A 96 4.18 -1.05 -10.09
N SER A 97 2.97 -1.59 -10.01
CA SER A 97 2.01 -1.69 -11.10
C SER A 97 0.81 -0.79 -10.88
N PHE A 98 0.11 -0.47 -11.95
CA PHE A 98 -1.24 0.10 -11.88
C PHE A 98 -2.25 -0.77 -12.64
N THR A 99 -3.51 -0.66 -12.23
CA THR A 99 -4.67 -1.25 -12.90
C THR A 99 -5.81 -0.24 -12.92
N VAL A 100 -6.41 -0.01 -14.09
CA VAL A 100 -7.65 0.76 -14.26
C VAL A 100 -8.71 -0.15 -14.85
N VAL A 101 -9.81 -0.33 -14.14
CA VAL A 101 -10.98 -1.07 -14.60
C VAL A 101 -12.08 -0.07 -14.95
N LEU A 102 -12.54 -0.09 -16.19
CA LEU A 102 -13.69 0.67 -16.66
C LEU A 102 -14.87 -0.27 -16.78
N ALA A 103 -15.98 0.03 -16.12
CA ALA A 103 -17.21 -0.75 -16.21
C ALA A 103 -18.18 -0.08 -17.18
N GLY A 104 -18.74 -0.86 -18.11
CA GLY A 104 -19.69 -0.35 -19.09
C GLY A 104 -19.69 -1.13 -20.39
N GLU A 105 -20.80 -1.03 -21.11
CA GLU A 105 -20.94 -1.54 -22.48
C GLU A 105 -20.49 -0.47 -23.50
N GLY A 106 -20.16 -0.91 -24.72
CA GLY A 106 -19.85 0.01 -25.82
C GLY A 106 -18.49 0.70 -25.71
N LEU A 107 -17.56 0.17 -24.90
CA LEU A 107 -16.18 0.66 -24.82
C LEU A 107 -15.45 0.40 -26.15
N GLU A 108 -14.97 1.47 -26.77
CA GLU A 108 -14.30 1.39 -28.08
C GLU A 108 -12.80 1.22 -27.94
N ARG A 109 -12.24 0.31 -28.74
CA ARG A 109 -10.80 0.02 -28.77
C ARG A 109 -9.93 1.28 -28.94
N ALA A 110 -10.27 2.15 -29.87
CA ALA A 110 -9.48 3.36 -30.14
C ALA A 110 -9.44 4.29 -28.92
N GLY A 111 -10.57 4.43 -28.22
CA GLY A 111 -10.64 5.21 -26.98
C GLY A 111 -9.80 4.60 -25.86
N LEU A 112 -9.80 3.26 -25.72
CA LEU A 112 -8.97 2.57 -24.73
C LEU A 112 -7.47 2.68 -25.02
N GLU A 113 -7.06 2.58 -26.30
CA GLU A 113 -5.67 2.77 -26.71
C GLU A 113 -5.19 4.20 -26.43
N GLN A 114 -6.03 5.21 -26.70
CA GLN A 114 -5.73 6.60 -26.38
C GLN A 114 -5.64 6.83 -24.86
N LEU A 115 -6.64 6.37 -24.10
CA LEU A 115 -6.67 6.54 -22.65
C LEU A 115 -5.50 5.83 -21.97
N GLN A 116 -5.08 4.65 -22.45
CA GLN A 116 -3.86 3.98 -21.97
C GLN A 116 -2.63 4.85 -22.15
N ALA A 117 -2.45 5.47 -23.33
CA ALA A 117 -1.32 6.34 -23.60
C ALA A 117 -1.33 7.61 -22.73
N GLU A 118 -2.51 8.19 -22.49
CA GLU A 118 -2.69 9.34 -21.59
C GLU A 118 -2.36 8.97 -20.13
N ILE A 119 -2.82 7.81 -19.66
CA ILE A 119 -2.49 7.29 -18.32
C ILE A 119 -1.00 7.04 -18.17
N ASP A 120 -0.37 6.37 -19.15
CA ASP A 120 1.07 6.09 -19.14
C ASP A 120 1.88 7.39 -19.07
N ALA A 121 1.50 8.41 -19.85
CA ALA A 121 2.15 9.71 -19.86
C ALA A 121 1.98 10.49 -18.54
N GLU A 122 0.78 10.47 -17.96
CA GLU A 122 0.49 11.14 -16.70
C GLU A 122 1.26 10.52 -15.53
N LEU A 123 1.28 9.18 -15.46
CA LEU A 123 2.03 8.47 -14.43
C LEU A 123 3.55 8.65 -14.58
N ALA A 124 4.04 8.76 -15.82
CA ALA A 124 5.43 9.15 -16.07
C ALA A 124 5.72 10.59 -15.60
N SER A 125 4.79 11.53 -15.80
CA SER A 125 4.89 12.91 -15.31
C SER A 125 4.96 12.95 -13.78
N VAL A 126 4.05 12.28 -13.08
CA VAL A 126 4.07 12.20 -11.61
C VAL A 126 5.39 11.61 -11.12
N ASN A 127 5.89 10.55 -11.76
CA ASN A 127 7.18 9.96 -11.40
C ASN A 127 8.37 10.92 -11.63
N ALA A 128 8.36 11.67 -12.74
CA ALA A 128 9.38 12.68 -13.03
C ALA A 128 9.32 13.89 -12.08
N GLN A 129 8.18 14.17 -11.46
CA GLN A 129 8.04 15.23 -10.47
C GLN A 129 8.46 14.76 -9.06
N MET A 130 8.02 13.57 -8.63
CA MET A 130 7.98 13.20 -7.21
C MET A 130 8.90 12.03 -6.82
N SER A 131 9.60 11.38 -7.75
CA SER A 131 10.43 10.21 -7.43
C SER A 131 11.72 10.58 -6.70
N THR A 132 12.00 9.92 -5.58
CA THR A 132 13.29 9.98 -4.88
C THR A 132 14.37 9.07 -5.49
N TYR A 133 14.00 8.23 -6.46
CA TYR A 133 14.91 7.29 -7.14
C TYR A 133 15.45 7.83 -8.47
N LEU A 134 14.82 8.88 -9.03
CA LEU A 134 15.30 9.56 -10.23
C LEU A 134 16.13 10.77 -9.82
N ASP A 135 17.42 10.77 -10.15
CA ASP A 135 18.34 11.85 -9.81
C ASP A 135 17.91 13.21 -10.38
N ASP A 136 17.19 13.20 -11.51
CA ASP A 136 16.74 14.39 -12.22
C ASP A 136 15.27 14.75 -11.99
N SER A 137 14.56 14.09 -11.06
CA SER A 137 13.19 14.49 -10.72
C SER A 137 13.12 15.90 -10.13
N GLU A 138 11.95 16.56 -10.19
CA GLU A 138 11.78 17.87 -9.54
C GLU A 138 12.11 17.80 -8.04
N LEU A 139 11.59 16.77 -7.35
CA LEU A 139 11.85 16.53 -5.94
C LEU A 139 13.34 16.29 -5.64
N SER A 140 14.03 15.46 -6.44
CA SER A 140 15.46 15.20 -6.26
C SER A 140 16.30 16.46 -6.49
N ARG A 141 15.97 17.28 -7.48
CA ARG A 141 16.63 18.58 -7.68
C ARG A 141 16.42 19.53 -6.51
N PHE A 142 15.21 19.57 -5.94
CA PHE A 142 14.93 20.32 -4.71
C PHE A 142 15.75 19.77 -3.52
N ASN A 143 15.79 18.45 -3.35
CA ASN A 143 16.58 17.80 -2.29
C ASN A 143 18.09 18.03 -2.44
N ALA A 144 18.60 18.16 -3.66
CA ALA A 144 19.99 18.48 -3.94
C ALA A 144 20.35 19.97 -3.81
N ALA A 145 19.36 20.87 -3.86
CA ALA A 145 19.59 22.30 -3.73
C ALA A 145 20.15 22.66 -2.35
N GLY A 146 21.00 23.70 -2.29
CA GLY A 146 21.55 24.19 -1.02
C GLY A 146 20.53 25.00 -0.22
N ALA A 147 20.76 25.10 1.09
CA ALA A 147 19.94 25.92 1.98
C ALA A 147 19.77 27.36 1.45
N GLY A 148 18.55 27.88 1.55
CA GLY A 148 18.20 29.23 1.13
C GLY A 148 17.86 29.38 -0.35
N ALA A 149 18.14 28.38 -1.20
CA ALA A 149 17.74 28.41 -2.60
C ALA A 149 16.23 28.23 -2.75
N ALA A 150 15.59 29.12 -3.51
CA ALA A 150 14.24 28.92 -4.00
C ALA A 150 14.31 28.08 -5.28
N VAL A 151 13.59 26.97 -5.30
CA VAL A 151 13.56 26.04 -6.43
C VAL A 151 12.17 26.09 -7.03
N GLU A 152 12.10 26.43 -8.32
CA GLU A 152 10.85 26.36 -9.08
C GLU A 152 10.42 24.89 -9.24
N VAL A 153 9.14 24.64 -9.01
CA VAL A 153 8.52 23.32 -9.08
C VAL A 153 7.19 23.40 -9.82
N SER A 154 6.69 22.25 -10.27
CA SER A 154 5.34 22.14 -10.80
C SER A 154 4.28 22.44 -9.75
N ALA A 155 3.11 22.89 -10.22
CA ALA A 155 1.95 23.08 -9.36
C ALA A 155 1.50 21.77 -8.69
N ASP A 156 1.61 20.64 -9.41
CA ASP A 156 1.26 19.31 -8.90
C ASP A 156 2.19 18.91 -7.73
N LEU A 157 3.51 19.08 -7.86
CA LEU A 157 4.46 18.83 -6.75
C LEU A 157 4.13 19.72 -5.53
N LEU A 158 3.86 21.00 -5.77
CA LEU A 158 3.56 21.93 -4.69
C LEU A 158 2.23 21.63 -3.98
N GLU A 159 1.20 21.21 -4.74
CA GLU A 159 -0.07 20.73 -4.20
C GLU A 159 0.14 19.52 -3.27
N VAL A 160 0.91 18.53 -3.70
CA VAL A 160 1.19 17.34 -2.89
C VAL A 160 1.94 17.69 -1.61
N VAL A 161 2.92 18.59 -1.66
CA VAL A 161 3.62 19.07 -0.47
C VAL A 161 2.66 19.84 0.46
N ALA A 162 1.74 20.64 -0.09
CA ALA A 162 0.73 21.35 0.71
C ALA A 162 -0.26 20.38 1.39
N LEU A 163 -0.70 19.32 0.70
CA LEU A 163 -1.52 18.26 1.28
C LEU A 163 -0.76 17.52 2.39
N ALA A 164 0.52 17.23 2.16
CA ALA A 164 1.39 16.61 3.16
C ALA A 164 1.51 17.46 4.43
N ARG A 165 1.73 18.78 4.30
CA ARG A 165 1.72 19.73 5.42
C ARG A 165 0.41 19.70 6.19
N GLN A 166 -0.72 19.69 5.49
CA GLN A 166 -2.03 19.63 6.15
C GLN A 166 -2.16 18.37 7.03
N VAL A 167 -1.70 17.22 6.56
CA VAL A 167 -1.72 15.98 7.34
C VAL A 167 -0.68 16.01 8.46
N ASN A 168 0.50 16.60 8.25
CA ASN A 168 1.51 16.82 9.29
C ASN A 168 0.93 17.59 10.48
N GLU A 169 0.36 18.77 10.22
CA GLU A 169 -0.23 19.63 11.25
C GLU A 169 -1.35 18.93 12.01
N ARG A 170 -2.28 18.29 11.28
CA ARG A 170 -3.46 17.63 11.87
C ARG A 170 -3.13 16.31 12.59
N SER A 171 -2.01 15.68 12.27
CA SER A 171 -1.51 14.47 12.94
C SER A 171 -0.53 14.74 14.07
N GLY A 172 -0.22 16.01 14.36
CA GLY A 172 0.76 16.37 15.39
C GLY A 172 2.18 15.96 15.03
N GLY A 173 2.52 15.96 13.72
CA GLY A 173 3.85 15.61 13.21
C GLY A 173 4.08 14.10 13.03
N ALA A 174 3.06 13.26 13.16
CA ALA A 174 3.21 11.82 12.91
C ALA A 174 3.40 11.50 11.41
N PHE A 175 2.83 12.32 10.52
CA PHE A 175 3.14 12.27 9.10
C PHE A 175 4.05 13.45 8.74
N ASP A 176 5.33 13.19 8.44
CA ASP A 176 6.28 14.23 8.07
C ASP A 176 7.07 13.80 6.83
N VAL A 177 6.86 14.48 5.71
CA VAL A 177 7.55 14.18 4.45
C VAL A 177 9.03 14.54 4.49
N THR A 178 9.50 15.28 5.49
CA THR A 178 10.93 15.60 5.64
C THR A 178 11.71 14.51 6.41
N VAL A 179 11.07 13.38 6.74
CA VAL A 179 11.66 12.26 7.51
C VAL A 179 12.78 11.50 6.76
N GLY A 180 13.03 11.83 5.49
CA GLY A 180 14.03 11.19 4.63
C GLY A 180 15.40 10.91 5.30
N PRO A 181 16.04 11.87 5.99
CA PRO A 181 17.34 11.64 6.63
C PRO A 181 17.32 10.54 7.68
N LEU A 182 16.20 10.38 8.40
CA LEU A 182 16.02 9.30 9.37
C LEU A 182 15.79 7.97 8.65
N VAL A 183 14.93 7.95 7.62
CA VAL A 183 14.66 6.75 6.80
C VAL A 183 15.95 6.19 6.20
N ASP A 184 16.79 7.06 5.64
CA ASP A 184 18.09 6.73 5.07
C ASP A 184 19.03 6.16 6.14
N ALA A 185 19.15 6.84 7.28
CA ALA A 185 20.04 6.43 8.38
C ALA A 185 19.64 5.09 9.01
N TRP A 186 18.35 4.75 9.02
CA TRP A 186 17.83 3.46 9.44
C TRP A 186 17.95 2.36 8.36
N GLY A 187 18.49 2.67 7.19
CA GLY A 187 18.79 1.71 6.12
C GLY A 187 17.60 1.33 5.25
N PHE A 188 16.61 2.22 5.16
CA PHE A 188 15.41 2.08 4.31
C PHE A 188 15.42 2.98 3.08
N GLY A 189 16.42 3.87 2.97
CA GLY A 189 16.60 4.78 1.84
C GLY A 189 17.14 4.13 0.54
N PRO A 190 17.13 4.87 -0.57
CA PRO A 190 17.69 4.43 -1.85
C PRO A 190 19.20 4.15 -1.72
N GLY A 191 19.67 3.06 -2.36
CA GLY A 191 21.10 2.70 -2.38
C GLY A 191 21.62 1.91 -1.18
N GLN A 192 20.82 1.71 -0.12
CA GLN A 192 21.18 0.89 1.06
C GLN A 192 20.93 -0.61 0.78
N ALA A 193 21.80 -1.21 -0.04
CA ALA A 193 21.65 -2.57 -0.54
C ALA A 193 22.26 -3.66 0.35
N ASP A 194 23.12 -3.32 1.33
CA ASP A 194 23.72 -4.31 2.22
C ASP A 194 23.05 -4.31 3.62
N PRO A 195 22.23 -5.34 3.93
CA PRO A 195 21.69 -5.53 5.27
C PRO A 195 22.74 -5.57 6.38
N SER A 196 24.01 -5.86 6.05
CA SER A 196 25.12 -5.88 7.01
C SER A 196 25.51 -4.49 7.52
N GLU A 197 25.19 -3.42 6.78
CA GLU A 197 25.47 -2.03 7.17
C GLU A 197 24.39 -1.46 8.10
N ARG A 198 23.23 -2.12 8.20
CA ARG A 198 22.12 -1.71 9.07
C ARG A 198 22.50 -1.84 10.54
N ARG A 199 22.42 -0.73 11.26
CA ARG A 199 22.78 -0.64 12.68
C ARG A 199 21.76 0.19 13.43
N GLU A 200 21.68 -0.09 14.73
CA GLU A 200 20.97 0.79 15.64
C GLU A 200 21.67 2.16 15.70
N LEU A 201 20.88 3.23 15.68
CA LEU A 201 21.36 4.59 15.84
C LEU A 201 21.42 4.94 17.33
N SER A 202 22.51 5.57 17.75
CA SER A 202 22.60 6.17 19.09
C SER A 202 21.69 7.39 19.22
N ASP A 203 21.28 7.72 20.44
CA ASP A 203 20.44 8.89 20.73
C ASP A 203 21.03 10.19 20.17
N ALA A 204 22.35 10.36 20.25
CA ALA A 204 23.04 11.52 19.68
C ALA A 204 22.92 11.61 18.15
N GLN A 205 23.00 10.48 17.44
CA GLN A 205 22.82 10.44 15.98
C GLN A 205 21.36 10.74 15.61
N ILE A 206 20.41 10.21 16.39
CA ILE A 206 18.99 10.48 16.19
C ILE A 206 18.69 11.97 16.40
N ASP A 207 19.22 12.57 17.45
CA ASP A 207 19.01 14.00 17.74
C ASP A 207 19.65 14.91 16.68
N GLU A 208 20.82 14.54 16.15
CA GLU A 208 21.46 15.26 15.04
C GLU A 208 20.58 15.25 13.78
N LEU A 209 20.02 14.08 13.41
CA LEU A 209 19.13 13.96 12.25
C LEU A 209 17.80 14.69 12.49
N ARG A 210 17.22 14.58 13.69
CA ARG A 210 15.99 15.29 14.06
C ARG A 210 16.15 16.81 14.05
N ALA A 211 17.38 17.33 14.15
CA ALA A 211 17.63 18.77 14.06
C ALA A 211 17.34 19.33 12.65
N VAL A 212 17.44 18.52 11.59
CA VAL A 212 17.17 18.94 10.20
C VAL A 212 15.80 18.50 9.69
N VAL A 213 15.16 17.52 10.33
CA VAL A 213 13.78 17.09 10.05
C VAL A 213 12.77 18.10 10.62
N GLY A 214 11.65 18.26 9.91
CA GLY A 214 10.47 19.00 10.33
C GLY A 214 9.80 19.75 9.16
N ASP A 215 8.54 19.40 8.85
CA ASP A 215 7.75 20.07 7.80
C ASP A 215 7.65 21.58 7.97
N ALA A 216 7.59 22.08 9.22
CA ALA A 216 7.55 23.51 9.53
C ALA A 216 8.77 24.29 9.03
N ARG A 217 9.87 23.62 8.67
CA ARG A 217 11.06 24.25 8.08
C ARG A 217 10.89 24.47 6.59
N LEU A 218 10.03 23.72 5.91
CA LEU A 218 9.85 23.82 4.47
C LEU A 218 9.08 25.12 4.15
N GLU A 219 9.61 25.93 3.25
CA GLU A 219 8.95 27.16 2.80
C GLU A 219 8.26 26.88 1.47
N LEU A 220 6.95 27.13 1.40
CA LEU A 220 6.11 26.95 0.22
C LEU A 220 5.65 28.32 -0.27
N ASP A 221 5.92 28.64 -1.52
CA ASP A 221 5.36 29.79 -2.22
C ASP A 221 4.40 29.31 -3.31
N LEU A 222 3.10 29.29 -2.98
CA LEU A 222 2.05 28.80 -3.87
C LEU A 222 1.85 29.70 -5.09
N ASP A 223 2.07 31.00 -4.97
CA ASP A 223 1.89 31.95 -6.07
C ASP A 223 3.10 31.94 -7.01
N GLY A 224 4.30 31.85 -6.45
CA GLY A 224 5.56 31.77 -7.20
C GLY A 224 5.92 30.37 -7.69
N LEU A 225 5.18 29.33 -7.28
CA LEU A 225 5.47 27.92 -7.53
C LEU A 225 6.89 27.51 -7.11
N THR A 226 7.29 27.90 -5.89
CA THR A 226 8.63 27.57 -5.39
C THR A 226 8.62 26.84 -4.05
N LEU A 227 9.60 25.95 -3.89
CA LEU A 227 9.97 25.34 -2.61
C LEU A 227 11.33 25.88 -2.17
N LYS A 228 11.48 26.10 -0.86
CA LYS A 228 12.74 26.51 -0.25
C LYS A 228 12.96 25.78 1.06
N LYS A 229 14.21 25.41 1.33
CA LYS A 229 14.63 24.84 2.63
C LYS A 229 15.65 25.75 3.30
N PRO A 230 15.52 26.01 4.62
CA PRO A 230 16.39 26.94 5.34
C PRO A 230 17.67 26.27 5.86
N VAL A 231 17.75 24.93 5.82
CA VAL A 231 18.87 24.14 6.35
C VAL A 231 19.32 23.10 5.34
N ASP A 232 20.63 22.87 5.28
CA ASP A 232 21.19 21.74 4.54
C ASP A 232 20.81 20.44 5.25
N GLY A 233 20.70 19.36 4.48
CA GLY A 233 20.31 18.05 5.02
C GLY A 233 18.80 17.84 5.19
N LEU A 234 17.96 18.87 5.08
CA LEU A 234 16.52 18.67 4.92
C LEU A 234 16.28 17.98 3.57
N HIS A 235 15.58 16.84 3.63
CA HIS A 235 15.29 15.98 2.50
C HIS A 235 13.82 15.57 2.54
N VAL A 236 13.09 15.84 1.46
CA VAL A 236 11.66 15.52 1.32
C VAL A 236 11.49 14.19 0.60
N ASP A 237 10.68 13.32 1.17
CA ASP A 237 10.24 12.04 0.62
C ASP A 237 8.70 12.01 0.55
N LEU A 238 8.17 11.85 -0.66
CA LEU A 238 6.74 11.81 -0.95
C LEU A 238 6.20 10.38 -1.15
N SER A 239 6.98 9.36 -0.83
CA SER A 239 6.61 7.95 -1.05
C SER A 239 5.31 7.52 -0.37
N ALA A 240 4.90 8.23 0.70
CA ALA A 240 3.69 7.96 1.47
C ALA A 240 2.47 8.82 1.08
N ILE A 241 2.51 9.48 -0.09
CA ILE A 241 1.41 10.27 -0.64
C ILE A 241 1.35 10.27 -2.18
N ALA A 242 2.49 10.09 -2.86
CA ALA A 242 2.61 10.23 -4.31
C ALA A 242 1.81 9.18 -5.10
N LYS A 243 1.69 7.94 -4.61
CA LYS A 243 0.88 6.90 -5.28
C LYS A 243 -0.61 7.22 -5.21
N GLY A 244 -1.07 7.68 -4.03
CA GLY A 244 -2.41 8.22 -3.87
C GLY A 244 -2.68 9.40 -4.82
N HIS A 245 -1.72 10.32 -4.96
CA HIS A 245 -1.83 11.41 -5.93
C HIS A 245 -1.91 10.90 -7.38
N GLY A 246 -1.09 9.91 -7.75
CA GLY A 246 -1.18 9.24 -9.05
C GLY A 246 -2.58 8.67 -9.33
N CYS A 247 -3.24 8.08 -8.32
CA CYS A 247 -4.62 7.60 -8.46
C CYS A 247 -5.60 8.76 -8.73
N ASP A 248 -5.44 9.88 -8.03
CA ASP A 248 -6.28 11.07 -8.20
C ASP A 248 -6.10 11.68 -9.60
N ARG A 249 -4.85 11.73 -10.11
CA ARG A 249 -4.54 12.20 -11.47
C ARG A 249 -5.14 11.31 -12.56
N VAL A 250 -5.00 10.00 -12.43
CA VAL A 250 -5.63 9.04 -13.36
C VAL A 250 -7.15 9.14 -13.29
N ALA A 251 -7.73 9.34 -12.11
CA ALA A 251 -9.18 9.53 -11.96
C ALA A 251 -9.68 10.76 -12.70
N ALA A 252 -8.93 11.86 -12.67
CA ALA A 252 -9.25 13.07 -13.43
C ALA A 252 -9.23 12.83 -14.95
N LEU A 253 -8.27 12.06 -15.48
CA LEU A 253 -8.23 11.68 -16.89
C LEU A 253 -9.41 10.79 -17.29
N VAL A 254 -9.71 9.78 -16.48
CA VAL A 254 -10.83 8.86 -16.73
C VAL A 254 -12.17 9.61 -16.66
N ASP A 255 -12.32 10.55 -15.74
CA ASP A 255 -13.47 11.47 -15.67
C ASP A 255 -13.57 12.36 -16.92
N ALA A 256 -12.45 12.93 -17.38
CA ALA A 256 -12.41 13.76 -18.58
C ALA A 256 -12.73 12.97 -19.86
N ALA A 257 -12.40 11.68 -19.89
CA ALA A 257 -12.78 10.74 -20.94
C ALA A 257 -14.27 10.32 -20.87
N GLY A 258 -15.01 10.76 -19.85
CA GLY A 258 -16.45 10.54 -19.72
C GLY A 258 -16.84 9.20 -19.10
N HIS A 259 -15.92 8.48 -18.46
CA HIS A 259 -16.23 7.22 -17.79
C HIS A 259 -16.75 7.48 -16.36
N GLU A 260 -17.97 7.02 -16.05
CA GLU A 260 -18.62 7.24 -14.75
C GLU A 260 -18.46 6.08 -13.76
N HIS A 261 -17.92 4.95 -14.23
CA HIS A 261 -17.85 3.71 -13.48
C HIS A 261 -16.46 3.09 -13.62
N TYR A 262 -15.61 3.29 -12.61
CA TYR A 262 -14.25 2.77 -12.65
C TYR A 262 -13.66 2.48 -11.29
N MET A 263 -12.59 1.68 -11.33
CA MET A 263 -11.66 1.48 -10.24
C MET A 263 -10.24 1.68 -10.75
N ILE A 264 -9.47 2.50 -10.06
CA ILE A 264 -8.05 2.72 -10.29
C ILE A 264 -7.31 2.16 -9.09
N GLU A 265 -6.24 1.42 -9.33
CA GLU A 265 -5.34 0.90 -8.32
C GLU A 265 -3.90 1.17 -8.75
N ILE A 266 -3.09 1.72 -7.85
CA ILE A 266 -1.66 1.93 -8.05
C ILE A 266 -0.97 1.52 -6.75
N GLY A 267 -0.18 0.45 -6.76
CA GLY A 267 0.65 0.08 -5.60
C GLY A 267 -0.07 -0.24 -4.29
N GLY A 268 -1.36 -0.54 -4.34
CA GLY A 268 -2.24 -0.80 -3.20
C GLY A 268 -3.20 0.33 -2.86
N GLU A 269 -2.98 1.53 -3.38
CA GLU A 269 -3.86 2.69 -3.26
C GLU A 269 -4.96 2.60 -4.32
N VAL A 270 -6.21 2.86 -3.92
CA VAL A 270 -7.38 2.65 -4.77
C VAL A 270 -8.26 3.89 -4.83
N ARG A 271 -8.75 4.26 -6.01
CA ARG A 271 -9.82 5.24 -6.23
C ARG A 271 -10.95 4.60 -7.01
N VAL A 272 -12.19 4.74 -6.53
CA VAL A 272 -13.38 4.19 -7.19
C VAL A 272 -14.43 5.25 -7.45
N LYS A 273 -15.14 5.12 -8.56
CA LYS A 273 -16.31 5.91 -8.92
C LYS A 273 -17.44 5.01 -9.41
N GLY A 274 -18.67 5.33 -9.03
CA GLY A 274 -19.86 4.61 -9.47
C GLY A 274 -19.88 3.13 -9.08
N LEU A 275 -20.29 2.28 -10.02
CA LEU A 275 -20.56 0.86 -9.79
C LEU A 275 -19.61 -0.03 -10.57
N ASN A 276 -19.44 -1.27 -10.11
CA ASN A 276 -18.70 -2.29 -10.82
C ASN A 276 -19.51 -2.83 -12.02
N PRO A 277 -18.93 -3.67 -12.90
CA PRO A 277 -19.61 -4.22 -14.08
C PRO A 277 -20.88 -5.03 -13.77
N GLY A 278 -21.03 -5.53 -12.54
CA GLY A 278 -22.24 -6.21 -12.07
C GLY A 278 -23.33 -5.27 -11.53
N GLY A 279 -23.13 -3.95 -11.55
CA GLY A 279 -24.08 -2.96 -11.02
C GLY A 279 -24.07 -2.83 -9.49
N ASP A 280 -23.05 -3.35 -8.81
CA ASP A 280 -22.87 -3.26 -7.36
C ASP A 280 -21.76 -2.25 -7.00
N PRO A 281 -21.70 -1.74 -5.75
CA PRO A 281 -20.51 -1.04 -5.27
C PRO A 281 -19.23 -1.86 -5.48
N TRP A 282 -18.11 -1.19 -5.69
CA TRP A 282 -16.81 -1.83 -5.86
C TRP A 282 -16.40 -2.57 -4.59
N ARG A 283 -15.76 -3.72 -4.75
CA ARG A 283 -15.28 -4.58 -3.66
C ARG A 283 -13.77 -4.44 -3.55
N VAL A 284 -13.29 -3.82 -2.48
CA VAL A 284 -11.86 -3.67 -2.21
C VAL A 284 -11.48 -4.56 -1.03
N GLY A 285 -10.48 -5.41 -1.22
CA GLY A 285 -10.00 -6.33 -0.19
C GLY A 285 -9.02 -5.65 0.76
N ILE A 286 -9.22 -5.82 2.07
CA ILE A 286 -8.24 -5.49 3.11
C ILE A 286 -7.43 -6.75 3.39
N GLU A 287 -6.11 -6.67 3.23
CA GLU A 287 -5.21 -7.81 3.43
C GLU A 287 -5.01 -8.13 4.92
N ARG A 288 -4.88 -9.43 5.23
CA ARG A 288 -4.33 -9.92 6.50
C ARG A 288 -2.86 -10.31 6.29
N PRO A 289 -1.91 -9.83 7.10
CA PRO A 289 -0.55 -10.36 7.10
C PRO A 289 -0.55 -11.84 7.49
N THR A 290 0.10 -12.70 6.71
CA THR A 290 0.31 -14.12 7.06
C THR A 290 1.65 -14.32 7.77
N ALA A 291 1.70 -15.29 8.69
CA ALA A 291 2.80 -15.46 9.65
C ALA A 291 4.12 -15.94 9.00
N ASP A 292 4.04 -16.43 7.76
CA ASP A 292 5.08 -17.14 7.05
C ASP A 292 5.80 -16.28 6.02
N GLY A 293 5.37 -15.02 5.77
CA GLY A 293 5.97 -14.12 4.77
C GLY A 293 5.98 -14.65 3.33
N ALA A 294 5.56 -15.90 3.14
CA ALA A 294 5.63 -16.69 1.93
C ALA A 294 4.33 -16.58 1.13
N GLY A 295 4.02 -15.36 0.68
CA GLY A 295 3.14 -15.11 -0.48
C GLY A 295 1.69 -15.62 -0.44
N SER A 296 1.25 -16.33 0.60
CA SER A 296 -0.17 -16.69 0.76
C SER A 296 -0.89 -15.48 1.34
N ARG A 297 -1.67 -14.81 0.50
CA ARG A 297 -2.41 -13.59 0.86
C ARG A 297 -3.81 -13.98 1.29
N ALA A 298 -4.16 -13.72 2.55
CA ALA A 298 -5.51 -13.92 3.06
C ALA A 298 -6.24 -12.57 3.08
N VAL A 299 -7.45 -12.51 2.54
CA VAL A 299 -8.32 -11.33 2.64
C VAL A 299 -8.93 -11.32 4.04
N GLN A 300 -8.64 -10.28 4.83
CA GLN A 300 -9.20 -10.07 6.17
C GLN A 300 -10.67 -9.64 6.08
N ALA A 301 -10.93 -8.66 5.23
CA ALA A 301 -12.24 -8.05 5.04
C ALA A 301 -12.41 -7.58 3.60
N ILE A 302 -13.65 -7.39 3.17
CA ILE A 302 -13.98 -6.74 1.91
C ILE A 302 -14.78 -5.50 2.29
N VAL A 303 -14.37 -4.34 1.77
CA VAL A 303 -15.16 -3.11 1.85
C VAL A 303 -15.94 -2.91 0.56
N ARG A 304 -17.19 -2.46 0.70
CA ARG A 304 -18.05 -2.08 -0.42
C ARG A 304 -18.02 -0.56 -0.55
N VAL A 305 -17.48 -0.07 -1.66
CA VAL A 305 -17.12 1.34 -1.83
C VAL A 305 -17.55 1.84 -3.20
N SER A 306 -18.00 3.10 -3.23
CA SER A 306 -18.32 3.87 -4.43
C SER A 306 -17.99 5.32 -4.15
N ASP A 307 -17.43 6.02 -5.13
CA ASP A 307 -17.12 7.45 -5.07
C ASP A 307 -16.21 7.83 -3.89
N VAL A 308 -15.20 6.99 -3.64
CA VAL A 308 -14.23 7.15 -2.54
C VAL A 308 -12.84 6.65 -2.95
N ALA A 309 -11.84 7.00 -2.16
CA ALA A 309 -10.51 6.41 -2.21
C ALA A 309 -10.25 5.53 -0.98
N VAL A 310 -9.41 4.51 -1.15
CA VAL A 310 -8.99 3.58 -0.10
C VAL A 310 -7.48 3.41 -0.18
N ALA A 311 -6.77 3.61 0.93
CA ALA A 311 -5.34 3.34 1.03
C ALA A 311 -5.04 2.52 2.29
N THR A 312 -3.98 1.72 2.24
CA THR A 312 -3.58 0.87 3.37
C THR A 312 -2.09 0.99 3.63
N SER A 313 -1.74 1.33 4.86
CA SER A 313 -0.36 1.40 5.33
C SER A 313 -0.11 0.31 6.37
N GLY A 314 1.08 -0.29 6.42
CA GLY A 314 1.37 -1.40 7.33
C GLY A 314 2.82 -1.85 7.34
N ASP A 315 3.22 -2.52 8.43
CA ASP A 315 4.63 -2.81 8.74
C ASP A 315 5.14 -4.14 8.14
N TYR A 316 4.28 -4.90 7.47
CA TYR A 316 4.49 -6.33 7.20
C TYR A 316 5.34 -6.65 5.98
N ARG A 317 5.64 -5.65 5.12
CA ARG A 317 6.37 -5.87 3.86
C ARG A 317 7.85 -5.53 3.93
N ASN A 318 8.21 -4.49 4.70
CA ASN A 318 9.57 -3.98 4.80
C ASN A 318 9.97 -3.81 6.27
N TYR A 319 10.75 -4.77 6.79
CA TYR A 319 11.37 -4.70 8.10
C TYR A 319 12.70 -5.47 8.07
N TRP A 320 13.53 -5.25 9.08
CA TRP A 320 14.67 -6.12 9.37
C TRP A 320 14.70 -6.47 10.86
N GLU A 321 15.38 -7.57 11.19
CA GLU A 321 15.49 -8.05 12.56
C GLU A 321 16.97 -8.14 12.95
N ARG A 322 17.31 -7.66 14.15
CA ARG A 322 18.64 -7.78 14.74
C ARG A 322 18.50 -8.00 16.24
N ASP A 323 19.17 -9.02 16.75
CA ASP A 323 19.15 -9.39 18.17
C ASP A 323 17.73 -9.59 18.75
N GLY A 324 16.80 -10.09 17.93
CA GLY A 324 15.39 -10.31 18.30
C GLY A 324 14.52 -9.05 18.30
N VAL A 325 15.06 -7.90 17.89
CA VAL A 325 14.33 -6.63 17.72
C VAL A 325 13.98 -6.45 16.25
N ARG A 326 12.70 -6.24 15.97
CA ARG A 326 12.17 -5.94 14.63
C ARG A 326 12.14 -4.42 14.41
N TYR A 327 12.74 -3.97 13.32
CA TYR A 327 12.80 -2.58 12.90
C TYR A 327 11.91 -2.38 11.68
N SER A 328 10.83 -1.62 11.83
CA SER A 328 9.93 -1.23 10.74
C SER A 328 10.56 -0.17 9.84
N HIS A 329 10.22 -0.19 8.55
CA HIS A 329 10.55 0.91 7.62
C HIS A 329 9.80 2.21 7.93
N THR A 330 8.70 2.13 8.68
CA THR A 330 7.97 3.32 9.13
C THR A 330 8.68 3.91 10.35
N ILE A 331 9.16 5.15 10.21
CA ILE A 331 9.81 5.92 11.28
C ILE A 331 8.80 6.89 11.88
N ASP A 332 8.75 6.98 13.20
CA ASP A 332 8.06 8.07 13.89
C ASP A 332 8.97 9.31 13.91
N PRO A 333 8.65 10.40 13.17
CA PRO A 333 9.50 11.59 13.11
C PRO A 333 9.69 12.26 14.49
N ARG A 334 8.71 12.08 15.39
CA ARG A 334 8.70 12.69 16.74
C ARG A 334 9.79 12.09 17.61
N SER A 335 10.00 10.77 17.51
CA SER A 335 11.03 10.04 18.26
C SER A 335 12.32 9.83 17.46
N GLY A 336 12.24 9.89 16.13
CA GLY A 336 13.32 9.54 15.20
C GLY A 336 13.62 8.05 15.12
N ARG A 337 12.70 7.19 15.60
CA ARG A 337 12.88 5.73 15.67
C ARG A 337 11.81 5.00 14.84
N PRO A 338 12.10 3.77 14.39
CA PRO A 338 11.08 2.87 13.88
C PRO A 338 9.94 2.68 14.88
N ILE A 339 8.72 2.58 14.38
CA ILE A 339 7.55 2.24 15.20
C ILE A 339 7.70 0.84 15.84
N ASP A 340 7.24 0.69 17.08
CA ASP A 340 7.40 -0.53 17.89
C ASP A 340 6.06 -1.10 18.43
N HIS A 341 4.93 -0.52 18.03
CA HIS A 341 3.61 -0.94 18.48
C HIS A 341 3.05 -2.15 17.71
N ARG A 342 1.94 -2.72 18.20
CA ARG A 342 1.32 -3.94 17.65
C ARG A 342 0.42 -3.73 16.42
N LEU A 343 0.25 -2.52 15.90
CA LEU A 343 -0.57 -2.29 14.69
C LEU A 343 0.09 -2.98 13.48
N ALA A 344 -0.65 -3.86 12.80
CA ALA A 344 -0.16 -4.58 11.63
C ALA A 344 -0.42 -3.80 10.33
N SER A 345 -1.62 -3.22 10.23
CA SER A 345 -2.02 -2.35 9.14
C SER A 345 -3.16 -1.43 9.56
N VAL A 346 -3.28 -0.32 8.85
CA VAL A 346 -4.43 0.58 8.90
C VAL A 346 -4.89 0.89 7.48
N THR A 347 -6.18 0.74 7.25
CA THR A 347 -6.85 1.10 5.99
C THR A 347 -7.70 2.34 6.22
N VAL A 348 -7.51 3.36 5.39
CA VAL A 348 -8.26 4.61 5.41
C VAL A 348 -9.15 4.70 4.18
N VAL A 349 -10.41 5.11 4.38
CA VAL A 349 -11.33 5.47 3.31
C VAL A 349 -11.54 6.99 3.34
N HIS A 350 -11.12 7.67 2.27
CA HIS A 350 -11.25 9.10 2.11
C HIS A 350 -12.27 9.43 1.01
N PRO A 351 -13.20 10.39 1.20
CA PRO A 351 -14.28 10.61 0.25
C PRO A 351 -13.78 11.08 -1.13
N GLU A 352 -12.72 11.87 -1.19
CA GLU A 352 -12.41 12.62 -2.42
C GLU A 352 -11.00 12.41 -2.97
N SER A 353 -10.04 11.98 -2.15
CA SER A 353 -8.63 11.97 -2.52
C SER A 353 -7.92 10.73 -2.00
N ALA A 354 -7.31 10.00 -2.92
CA ALA A 354 -6.41 8.89 -2.63
C ALA A 354 -5.08 9.38 -2.05
N ALA A 355 -4.58 10.56 -2.43
CA ALA A 355 -3.41 11.18 -1.79
C ALA A 355 -3.64 11.36 -0.28
N LEU A 356 -4.79 11.93 0.10
CA LEU A 356 -5.14 12.09 1.51
C LEU A 356 -5.38 10.74 2.21
N ALA A 357 -5.99 9.76 1.55
CA ALA A 357 -6.15 8.43 2.12
C ALA A 357 -4.77 7.80 2.45
N ASP A 358 -3.82 7.89 1.53
CA ASP A 358 -2.46 7.35 1.64
C ASP A 358 -1.68 8.02 2.78
N ALA A 359 -1.66 9.36 2.79
CA ALA A 359 -1.02 10.14 3.83
C ALA A 359 -1.61 9.86 5.22
N TRP A 360 -2.94 9.82 5.34
CA TRP A 360 -3.60 9.49 6.61
C TRP A 360 -3.37 8.05 7.05
N ALA A 361 -3.36 7.08 6.12
CA ALA A 361 -3.04 5.71 6.47
C ALA A 361 -1.62 5.63 7.09
N THR A 362 -0.65 6.35 6.52
CA THR A 362 0.70 6.41 7.08
C THR A 362 0.74 7.15 8.42
N ALA A 363 0.06 8.29 8.56
CA ALA A 363 -0.04 9.04 9.81
C ALA A 363 -0.59 8.18 10.96
N LEU A 364 -1.70 7.49 10.71
CA LEU A 364 -2.35 6.61 11.68
C LEU A 364 -1.50 5.36 11.98
N ASN A 365 -0.72 4.89 10.99
CA ASN A 365 0.24 3.80 11.20
C ASN A 365 1.38 4.24 12.11
N VAL A 366 1.82 5.50 12.06
CA VAL A 366 2.85 6.05 12.97
C VAL A 366 2.30 6.22 14.39
N LEU A 367 1.07 6.71 14.53
CA LEU A 367 0.41 6.92 15.82
C LEU A 367 0.06 5.60 16.53
N GLY A 368 -0.09 4.52 15.77
CA GLY A 368 -0.44 3.21 16.31
C GLY A 368 -1.91 3.04 16.68
N PRO A 369 -2.26 1.91 17.33
CA PRO A 369 -3.63 1.43 17.42
C PRO A 369 -4.52 2.19 18.43
N ASP A 370 -3.91 2.95 19.34
CA ASP A 370 -4.63 3.69 20.38
C ASP A 370 -4.72 5.18 20.04
N GLU A 371 -3.57 5.86 19.89
CA GLU A 371 -3.52 7.29 19.52
C GLU A 371 -4.10 7.52 18.12
N GLY A 372 -3.77 6.64 17.16
CA GLY A 372 -4.29 6.73 15.79
C GLY A 372 -5.81 6.55 15.74
N LEU A 373 -6.36 5.57 16.45
CA LEU A 373 -7.81 5.36 16.50
C LEU A 373 -8.52 6.57 17.12
N ALA A 374 -7.99 7.10 18.23
CA ALA A 374 -8.56 8.27 18.90
C ALA A 374 -8.55 9.51 18.00
N LEU A 375 -7.44 9.78 17.30
CA LEU A 375 -7.36 10.88 16.35
C LEU A 375 -8.33 10.70 15.19
N ALA A 376 -8.39 9.50 14.60
CA ALA A 376 -9.26 9.22 13.47
C ALA A 376 -10.74 9.43 13.82
N GLU A 377 -11.17 9.01 15.02
CA GLU A 377 -12.51 9.31 15.54
C GLU A 377 -12.74 10.82 15.73
N GLN A 378 -11.77 11.52 16.35
CA GLN A 378 -11.87 12.95 16.59
C GLN A 378 -12.08 13.75 15.30
N ILE A 379 -11.42 13.37 14.21
CA ILE A 379 -11.52 14.07 12.92
C ILE A 379 -12.60 13.48 11.99
N GLY A 380 -13.34 12.45 12.44
CA GLY A 380 -14.38 11.80 11.65
C GLY A 380 -13.87 11.02 10.43
N LEU A 381 -12.63 10.52 10.48
CA LEU A 381 -12.01 9.77 9.39
C LEU A 381 -12.41 8.30 9.46
N ALA A 382 -12.83 7.72 8.33
CA ALA A 382 -13.12 6.30 8.23
C ALA A 382 -11.82 5.49 8.17
N ALA A 383 -11.46 4.87 9.29
CA ALA A 383 -10.28 4.02 9.40
C ALA A 383 -10.58 2.64 10.00
N TYR A 384 -9.85 1.63 9.54
CA TYR A 384 -9.86 0.24 9.97
C TYR A 384 -8.46 -0.19 10.36
N PHE A 385 -8.28 -0.62 11.59
CA PHE A 385 -7.02 -1.01 12.20
C PHE A 385 -7.01 -2.52 12.42
N LEU A 386 -5.95 -3.18 11.96
CA LEU A 386 -5.69 -4.58 12.23
C LEU A 386 -4.53 -4.69 13.22
N VAL A 387 -4.83 -5.05 14.46
CA VAL A 387 -3.87 -5.05 15.58
C VAL A 387 -3.43 -6.47 15.88
N ARG A 388 -2.13 -6.71 16.04
CA ARG A 388 -1.57 -8.02 16.41
C ARG A 388 -1.91 -8.35 17.87
N THR A 389 -2.35 -9.57 18.11
CA THR A 389 -2.59 -10.13 19.45
C THR A 389 -1.84 -11.46 19.59
N ASP A 390 -1.74 -11.98 20.81
CA ASP A 390 -1.05 -13.25 21.06
C ASP A 390 -1.78 -14.44 20.39
N GLU A 391 -3.08 -14.28 20.09
CA GLU A 391 -3.93 -15.29 19.45
C GLU A 391 -4.19 -15.02 17.94
N GLY A 392 -3.62 -13.95 17.38
CA GLY A 392 -3.78 -13.58 15.98
C GLY A 392 -3.93 -12.08 15.76
N PHE A 393 -5.13 -11.63 15.36
CA PHE A 393 -5.41 -10.23 15.09
C PHE A 393 -6.75 -9.79 15.68
N GLU A 394 -6.76 -8.58 16.24
CA GLU A 394 -7.94 -7.84 16.66
C GLU A 394 -8.26 -6.77 15.61
N VAL A 395 -9.55 -6.56 15.34
CA VAL A 395 -10.02 -5.50 14.45
C VAL A 395 -10.56 -4.36 15.30
N ARG A 396 -10.08 -3.15 15.04
CA ARG A 396 -10.66 -1.91 15.57
C ARG A 396 -11.03 -1.03 14.40
N ALA A 397 -12.17 -0.36 14.43
CA ALA A 397 -12.59 0.51 13.35
C ALA A 397 -13.32 1.71 13.92
N THR A 398 -13.13 2.84 13.26
CA THR A 398 -13.83 4.09 13.59
C THR A 398 -15.32 3.99 13.26
N ALA A 399 -16.17 4.74 13.96
CA ALA A 399 -17.60 4.79 13.66
C ALA A 399 -17.91 5.14 12.18
N PRO A 400 -17.23 6.12 11.53
CA PRO A 400 -17.42 6.40 10.11
C PRO A 400 -17.04 5.26 9.18
N PHE A 401 -16.21 4.30 9.59
CA PHE A 401 -15.85 3.16 8.74
C PHE A 401 -16.99 2.15 8.58
N ALA A 402 -17.93 2.10 9.54
CA ALA A 402 -19.03 1.14 9.54
C ALA A 402 -19.93 1.21 8.27
N ARG A 403 -19.93 2.35 7.57
CA ARG A 403 -20.66 2.53 6.30
C ARG A 403 -20.12 1.69 5.14
N TYR A 404 -18.87 1.21 5.24
CA TYR A 404 -18.19 0.45 4.19
C TYR A 404 -18.01 -1.03 4.52
N SER A 405 -18.17 -1.41 5.78
CA SER A 405 -18.15 -2.80 6.20
C SER A 405 -19.42 -3.52 5.76
N ASP A 406 -19.30 -4.76 5.28
CA ASP A 406 -20.44 -5.63 4.98
C ASP A 406 -21.35 -5.74 6.22
N SER A 407 -22.43 -4.97 6.25
CA SER A 407 -23.61 -5.32 7.03
C SER A 407 -24.15 -6.61 6.43
N LYS A 408 -23.98 -7.72 7.17
CA LYS A 408 -24.41 -9.09 6.83
C LYS A 408 -25.76 -9.17 6.13
#